data_AF-A0A1V2DQR9-F1
#
_entry.id   AF-A0A1V2DQR9-F1
#
_cell.length_a   1.000
_cell.length_b   1.000
_cell.length_c   1.000
_cell.angle_alpha   90.00
_cell.angle_beta   90.00
_cell.angle_gamma   90.00
#
_symmetry.space_group_name_H-M   'P 1'
#
loop_
_entity.id
_entity.type
_entity.pdbx_description
1 polymer ?
#
loop_
_entity_poly.entity_id
_entity_poly.type
_entity_poly.pdbx_seq_one_letter_code
_entity_poly.pdbx_strand_id
1 'polypeptide(L)'
;MSASVNHLEERLLDERELLEGIMPSAITLAMMLRHRQMATWLRAEFDGYPEVADAPPYRRDLPGHVVARSPQYGWIPAPLEDDQKIKYGRLDLIDGVKSLEQICLGCRKGNGHRVLLAPEALASLQKQVNLTAELAINVSREVYCRLLKTVRASLYLWTRALAEQGLSGEHNHYSAEERARVAELDRPDHYWRRAMAELESLPVPDVREAGLLERLFGRAG
;
A
#
# COMPACT_ATOMS: atom_id res chain seq x y z
N MET A 1 -16.38 -13.15 -12.22
CA MET A 1 -16.14 -12.56 -10.89
C MET A 1 -17.27 -11.58 -10.61
N SER A 2 -18.02 -11.80 -9.53
CA SER A 2 -19.07 -10.86 -9.10
C SER A 2 -18.41 -9.59 -8.55
N ALA A 3 -18.94 -8.41 -8.90
CA ALA A 3 -18.50 -7.13 -8.32
C ALA A 3 -19.46 -6.67 -7.22
N SER A 4 -20.12 -7.61 -6.53
CA SER A 4 -21.05 -7.28 -5.45
C SER A 4 -20.31 -6.77 -4.21
N VAL A 5 -21.03 -5.96 -3.41
CA VAL A 5 -20.54 -5.40 -2.14
C VAL A 5 -20.14 -6.53 -1.18
N ASN A 6 -20.99 -7.56 -1.03
CA ASN A 6 -20.75 -8.67 -0.11
C ASN A 6 -19.51 -9.49 -0.51
N HIS A 7 -19.39 -9.81 -1.81
CA HIS A 7 -18.24 -10.58 -2.28
C HIS A 7 -16.93 -9.79 -2.14
N LEU A 8 -16.98 -8.48 -2.34
CA LEU A 8 -15.82 -7.63 -2.10
C LEU A 8 -15.43 -7.60 -0.62
N GLU A 9 -16.40 -7.49 0.29
CA GLU A 9 -16.16 -7.54 1.75
C GLU A 9 -15.51 -8.87 2.17
N GLU A 10 -16.05 -10.01 1.71
CA GLU A 10 -15.50 -11.33 1.99
C GLU A 10 -14.02 -11.45 1.57
N ARG A 11 -13.69 -10.99 0.35
CA ARG A 11 -12.32 -11.02 -0.17
C ARG A 11 -11.37 -10.08 0.57
N LEU A 12 -11.88 -8.95 1.08
CA LEU A 12 -11.09 -8.02 1.89
C LEU A 12 -10.75 -8.58 3.28
N LEU A 13 -11.56 -9.53 3.77
CA LEU A 13 -11.34 -10.23 5.04
C LEU A 13 -10.53 -11.52 4.89
N ASP A 14 -10.36 -12.04 3.66
CA ASP A 14 -9.55 -13.22 3.38
C ASP A 14 -8.05 -12.87 3.38
N GLU A 15 -7.30 -13.46 4.31
CA GLU A 15 -5.85 -13.31 4.44
C GLU A 15 -5.05 -13.89 3.26
N ARG A 16 -5.68 -14.76 2.45
CA ARG A 16 -5.03 -15.44 1.31
C ARG A 16 -5.11 -14.62 0.04
N GLU A 17 -6.10 -13.74 -0.06
CA GLU A 17 -6.26 -12.82 -1.17
C GLU A 17 -5.23 -11.69 -1.07
N LEU A 18 -4.76 -11.22 -2.23
CA LEU A 18 -3.87 -10.07 -2.35
C LEU A 18 -4.68 -8.89 -2.89
N LEU A 19 -4.30 -7.67 -2.53
CA LEU A 19 -4.90 -6.44 -3.06
C LEU A 19 -4.81 -6.38 -4.58
N GLU A 20 -3.71 -6.84 -5.21
CA GLU A 20 -3.63 -6.93 -6.67
C GLU A 20 -4.84 -7.69 -7.27
N GLY A 21 -5.30 -8.75 -6.60
CA GLY A 21 -6.46 -9.52 -7.04
C GLY A 21 -7.81 -8.86 -6.72
N ILE A 22 -7.90 -8.12 -5.62
CA ILE A 22 -9.14 -7.50 -5.13
C ILE A 22 -9.47 -6.20 -5.86
N MET A 23 -8.46 -5.38 -6.14
CA MET A 23 -8.62 -4.02 -6.65
C MET A 23 -9.37 -3.90 -7.98
N PRO A 24 -9.19 -4.78 -8.99
CA PRO A 24 -9.98 -4.73 -10.22
C PRO A 24 -11.49 -4.81 -9.98
N SER A 25 -11.93 -5.65 -9.03
CA SER A 25 -13.34 -5.76 -8.63
C SER A 25 -13.81 -4.49 -7.92
N ALA A 26 -12.99 -3.93 -7.03
CA ALA A 26 -13.31 -2.68 -6.34
C ALA A 26 -13.43 -1.48 -7.29
N ILE A 27 -12.52 -1.37 -8.28
CA ILE A 27 -12.56 -0.34 -9.32
C ILE A 27 -13.84 -0.48 -10.14
N THR A 28 -14.18 -1.71 -10.53
CA THR A 28 -15.41 -2.00 -11.28
C THR A 28 -16.65 -1.58 -10.49
N LEU A 29 -16.71 -1.93 -9.20
CA LEU A 29 -17.81 -1.51 -8.32
C LEU A 29 -17.92 0.02 -8.21
N ALA A 30 -16.80 0.72 -8.02
CA ALA A 30 -16.77 2.19 -7.97
C ALA A 30 -17.29 2.81 -9.27
N MET A 31 -16.91 2.25 -10.42
CA MET A 31 -17.40 2.67 -11.74
C MET A 31 -18.91 2.41 -11.91
N MET A 32 -19.40 1.25 -11.48
CA MET A 32 -20.83 0.90 -11.55
C MET A 32 -21.69 1.84 -10.70
N LEU A 33 -21.18 2.30 -9.55
CA LEU A 33 -21.81 3.26 -8.65
C LEU A 33 -21.63 4.72 -9.09
N ARG A 34 -20.78 4.99 -10.09
CA ARG A 34 -20.36 6.34 -10.53
C ARG A 34 -19.57 7.12 -9.47
N HIS A 35 -18.89 6.42 -8.56
CA HIS A 35 -17.97 7.00 -7.59
C HIS A 35 -16.64 7.31 -8.28
N ARG A 36 -16.54 8.49 -8.88
CA ARG A 36 -15.39 8.86 -9.73
C ARG A 36 -14.14 9.10 -8.89
N GLN A 37 -14.27 9.73 -7.71
CA GLN A 37 -13.12 10.00 -6.84
C GLN A 37 -12.54 8.70 -6.31
N MET A 38 -13.41 7.78 -5.88
CA MET A 38 -13.03 6.45 -5.44
C MET A 38 -12.36 5.66 -6.57
N ALA A 39 -12.94 5.64 -7.77
CA ALA A 39 -12.36 4.94 -8.91
C ALA A 39 -10.98 5.49 -9.30
N THR A 40 -10.79 6.81 -9.27
CA THR A 40 -9.50 7.46 -9.52
C THR A 40 -8.47 7.09 -8.45
N TRP A 41 -8.85 7.19 -7.17
CA TRP A 41 -7.96 6.81 -6.07
C TRP A 41 -7.55 5.33 -6.16
N LEU A 42 -8.50 4.42 -6.43
CA LEU A 42 -8.21 3.00 -6.57
C LEU A 42 -7.28 2.69 -7.74
N ARG A 43 -7.44 3.39 -8.88
CA ARG A 43 -6.51 3.22 -10.01
C ARG A 43 -5.12 3.71 -9.67
N ALA A 44 -4.99 4.86 -9.02
CA ALA A 44 -3.69 5.38 -8.59
C ALA A 44 -3.03 4.46 -7.54
N GLU A 45 -3.79 3.90 -6.60
CA GLU A 45 -3.30 2.87 -5.67
C GLU A 45 -2.84 1.60 -6.41
N PHE A 46 -3.56 1.19 -7.46
CA PHE A 46 -3.29 -0.04 -8.20
C PHE A 46 -2.06 0.08 -9.11
N ASP A 47 -2.03 1.11 -9.94
CA ASP A 47 -0.99 1.35 -10.95
C ASP A 47 0.26 2.05 -10.36
N GLY A 48 0.07 2.82 -9.28
CA GLY A 48 1.08 3.71 -8.71
C GLY A 48 0.79 5.17 -9.03
N TYR A 49 1.45 6.06 -8.28
CA TYR A 49 1.30 7.50 -8.40
C TYR A 49 2.37 8.05 -9.35
N PRO A 50 2.00 8.93 -10.30
CA PRO A 50 2.96 9.52 -11.22
C PRO A 50 3.89 10.50 -10.51
N GLU A 51 3.36 11.26 -9.55
CA GLU A 51 4.11 12.20 -8.73
C GLU A 51 3.87 11.96 -7.24
N VAL A 52 4.89 12.28 -6.43
CA VAL A 52 4.80 12.20 -4.96
C VAL A 52 3.68 13.12 -4.42
N ALA A 53 3.43 14.27 -5.08
CA ALA A 53 2.41 15.22 -4.66
C ALA A 53 0.98 14.66 -4.73
N ASP A 54 0.73 13.71 -5.65
CA ASP A 54 -0.58 13.07 -5.83
C ASP A 54 -0.82 11.97 -4.78
N ALA A 55 0.24 11.49 -4.13
CA ALA A 55 0.16 10.39 -3.18
C ALA A 55 -0.43 10.83 -1.83
N PRO A 56 -1.37 10.07 -1.25
CA PRO A 56 -1.91 10.32 0.07
C PRO A 56 -0.82 10.41 1.16
N PRO A 57 -1.05 11.13 2.28
CA PRO A 57 -0.06 11.29 3.34
C PRO A 57 0.53 9.98 3.89
N TYR A 58 -0.22 8.88 3.91
CA TYR A 58 0.30 7.58 4.38
C TYR A 58 1.30 6.91 3.43
N ARG A 59 1.53 7.47 2.23
CA ARG A 59 2.56 7.01 1.28
C ARG A 59 3.83 7.84 1.34
N ARG A 60 3.84 8.93 2.13
CA ARG A 60 4.90 9.93 2.12
C ARG A 60 5.69 9.95 3.42
N ASP A 61 6.96 10.31 3.33
CA ASP A 61 7.87 10.48 4.47
C ASP A 61 7.96 9.23 5.39
N LEU A 62 7.93 8.05 4.77
CA LEU A 62 7.88 6.79 5.50
C LEU A 62 9.25 6.44 6.10
N PRO A 63 9.29 5.89 7.33
CA PRO A 63 10.53 5.62 8.02
C PRO A 63 11.32 4.49 7.36
N GLY A 64 12.63 4.70 7.22
CA GLY A 64 13.61 3.74 6.76
C GLY A 64 14.96 3.98 7.42
N HIS A 65 15.97 3.25 6.96
CA HIS A 65 17.33 3.34 7.48
C HIS A 65 18.33 3.53 6.35
N VAL A 66 19.18 4.56 6.46
CA VAL A 66 20.27 4.76 5.51
C VAL A 66 21.31 3.65 5.71
N VAL A 67 21.64 2.96 4.62
CA VAL A 67 22.68 1.93 4.58
C VAL A 67 23.75 2.33 3.58
N ALA A 68 25.00 1.98 3.89
CA ALA A 68 26.16 2.22 3.05
C ALA A 68 26.75 0.90 2.57
N ARG A 69 27.29 0.89 1.35
CA ARG A 69 27.99 -0.27 0.81
C ARG A 69 29.46 -0.26 1.26
N SER A 70 29.80 -1.21 2.10
CA SER A 70 31.18 -1.55 2.48
C SER A 70 31.76 -2.60 1.51
N PRO A 71 33.01 -2.43 1.02
CA PRO A 71 33.68 -3.44 0.20
C PRO A 71 33.86 -4.80 0.89
N GLN A 72 33.96 -4.80 2.23
CA GLN A 72 34.26 -6.01 3.01
C GLN A 72 32.99 -6.68 3.58
N TYR A 73 32.04 -5.87 4.06
CA TYR A 73 30.87 -6.37 4.80
C TYR A 73 29.55 -6.25 4.04
N GLY A 74 29.59 -5.76 2.79
CA GLY A 74 28.39 -5.48 2.02
C GLY A 74 27.61 -4.29 2.59
N TRP A 75 26.28 -4.39 2.64
CA TRP A 75 25.44 -3.30 3.14
C TRP A 75 25.42 -3.26 4.66
N ILE A 76 25.88 -2.15 5.23
CA ILE A 76 25.89 -1.89 6.67
C ILE A 76 25.11 -0.61 6.98
N PRO A 77 24.55 -0.44 8.20
CA PRO A 77 24.00 0.83 8.62
C PRO A 77 25.03 1.96 8.41
N ALA A 78 24.60 3.06 7.80
CA ALA A 78 25.49 4.19 7.58
C ALA A 78 25.89 4.81 8.94
N PRO A 79 27.18 5.21 9.11
CA PRO A 79 27.66 5.83 10.34
C PRO A 79 27.17 7.29 10.42
N LEU A 80 25.88 7.44 10.73
CA LEU A 80 25.20 8.73 10.85
C LEU A 80 24.85 9.01 12.31
N GLU A 81 24.74 10.29 12.65
CA GLU A 81 24.13 10.74 13.90
C GLU A 81 22.61 10.48 13.91
N ASP A 82 21.99 10.42 15.08
CA ASP A 82 20.57 10.02 15.19
C ASP A 82 19.61 11.01 14.52
N ASP A 83 19.91 12.31 14.55
CA ASP A 83 19.16 13.34 13.84
C ASP A 83 19.24 13.15 12.31
N GLN A 84 20.42 12.81 11.81
CA GLN A 84 20.66 12.51 10.40
C GLN A 84 19.94 11.24 9.96
N LYS A 85 19.93 10.19 10.80
CA LYS A 85 19.18 8.94 10.51
C LYS A 85 17.70 9.23 10.32
N ILE A 86 17.11 10.04 11.20
CA ILE A 86 15.68 10.36 11.15
C ILE A 86 15.35 11.23 9.93
N LYS A 87 16.22 12.19 9.62
CA LYS A 87 16.03 13.15 8.53
C LYS A 87 16.21 12.53 7.15
N TYR A 88 17.19 11.64 6.99
CA TYR A 88 17.58 11.08 5.69
C TYR A 88 17.11 9.65 5.46
N GLY A 89 16.73 8.94 6.52
CA GLY A 89 16.10 7.63 6.45
C GLY A 89 14.60 7.73 6.17
N ARG A 90 14.22 8.46 5.12
CA ARG A 90 12.82 8.68 4.74
C ARG A 90 12.61 8.40 3.26
N LEU A 91 11.50 7.76 2.92
CA LEU A 91 11.17 7.41 1.55
C LEU A 91 9.67 7.57 1.29
N ASP A 92 9.34 8.06 0.11
CA ASP A 92 7.97 8.02 -0.41
C ASP A 92 7.75 6.72 -1.19
N LEU A 93 6.64 6.02 -0.93
CA LEU A 93 6.27 4.79 -1.61
C LEU A 93 5.13 5.06 -2.60
N ILE A 94 5.50 5.40 -3.83
CA ILE A 94 4.55 5.74 -4.91
C ILE A 94 4.22 4.57 -5.84
N ASP A 95 4.90 3.43 -5.72
CA ASP A 95 4.62 2.25 -6.53
C ASP A 95 3.21 1.69 -6.31
N GLY A 96 2.66 1.07 -7.35
CA GLY A 96 1.35 0.39 -7.30
C GLY A 96 1.36 -0.84 -6.40
N VAL A 97 0.17 -1.26 -5.92
CA VAL A 97 0.03 -2.34 -4.94
C VAL A 97 0.76 -3.63 -5.33
N LYS A 98 0.77 -3.98 -6.63
CA LYS A 98 1.43 -5.19 -7.12
C LYS A 98 2.91 -5.22 -6.72
N SER A 99 3.62 -4.12 -6.97
CA SER A 99 5.05 -4.01 -6.64
C SER A 99 5.27 -4.12 -5.13
N LEU A 100 4.47 -3.37 -4.35
CA LEU A 100 4.56 -3.34 -2.89
C LEU A 100 4.23 -4.71 -2.25
N GLU A 101 3.28 -5.45 -2.80
CA GLU A 101 2.93 -6.80 -2.35
C GLU A 101 4.05 -7.80 -2.65
N GLN A 102 4.66 -7.74 -3.84
CA GLN A 102 5.82 -8.57 -4.16
C GLN A 102 6.98 -8.31 -3.19
N ILE A 103 7.22 -7.05 -2.81
CA ILE A 103 8.19 -6.69 -1.78
C ILE A 103 7.85 -7.35 -0.44
N CYS A 104 6.60 -7.26 0.01
CA CYS A 104 6.14 -7.87 1.26
C CYS A 104 6.31 -9.41 1.28
N LEU A 105 6.03 -10.07 0.16
CA LEU A 105 6.12 -11.52 0.01
C LEU A 105 7.58 -11.99 -0.06
N GLY A 106 8.45 -11.20 -0.69
CA GLY A 106 9.89 -11.46 -0.80
C GLY A 106 10.68 -11.18 0.48
N CYS A 107 10.19 -10.27 1.34
CA CYS A 107 10.84 -9.92 2.60
C CYS A 107 10.44 -10.84 3.76
N ARG A 108 11.40 -11.19 4.62
CA ARG A 108 11.12 -11.89 5.91
C ARG A 108 10.77 -10.89 7.00
N LYS A 109 10.08 -11.34 8.05
CA LYS A 109 9.91 -10.54 9.28
C LYS A 109 11.26 -10.09 9.83
N GLY A 110 11.37 -8.82 10.19
CA GLY A 110 12.61 -8.21 10.67
C GLY A 110 13.62 -7.85 9.58
N ASN A 111 13.34 -8.15 8.30
CA ASN A 111 14.13 -7.67 7.18
C ASN A 111 13.43 -6.49 6.46
N GLY A 112 14.17 -5.81 5.58
CA GLY A 112 13.65 -4.72 4.77
C GLY A 112 13.97 -4.87 3.30
N HIS A 113 13.35 -3.99 2.52
CA HIS A 113 13.66 -3.79 1.12
C HIS A 113 14.62 -2.61 0.97
N ARG A 114 15.71 -2.83 0.22
CA ARG A 114 16.67 -1.77 -0.07
C ARG A 114 16.28 -1.07 -1.36
N VAL A 115 16.03 0.23 -1.25
CA VAL A 115 15.75 1.12 -2.36
C VAL A 115 17.01 1.90 -2.68
N LEU A 116 17.52 1.71 -3.90
CA LEU A 116 18.63 2.49 -4.42
C LEU A 116 18.15 3.89 -4.77
N LEU A 117 18.94 4.89 -4.41
CA LEU A 117 18.64 6.28 -4.71
C LEU A 117 19.00 6.63 -6.16
N ALA A 118 18.21 7.48 -6.81
CA ALA A 118 18.57 8.05 -8.09
C ALA A 118 19.90 8.82 -7.99
N PRO A 119 20.73 8.89 -9.05
CA PRO A 119 22.08 9.46 -8.98
C PRO A 119 22.13 10.88 -8.37
N GLU A 120 21.16 11.72 -8.68
CA GLU A 120 21.05 13.09 -8.15
C GLU A 120 20.74 13.10 -6.65
N ALA A 121 19.77 12.30 -6.21
CA ALA A 121 19.41 12.14 -4.81
C ALA A 121 20.55 11.51 -3.99
N LEU A 122 21.23 10.51 -4.57
CA LEU A 122 22.41 9.88 -3.99
C LEU A 122 23.54 10.89 -3.80
N ALA A 123 23.89 11.67 -4.83
CA ALA A 123 24.95 12.68 -4.75
C ALA A 123 24.61 13.79 -3.74
N SER A 124 23.34 14.19 -3.66
CA SER A 124 22.86 15.13 -2.65
C SER A 124 23.02 14.56 -1.24
N LEU A 125 22.59 13.33 -1.01
CA LEU A 125 22.70 12.66 0.28
C LEU A 125 24.17 12.50 0.69
N GLN A 126 25.01 11.97 -0.20
CA GLN A 126 26.46 11.79 0.01
C GLN A 126 27.15 13.09 0.47
N LYS A 127 26.83 14.22 -0.15
CA LYS A 127 27.34 15.54 0.25
C LYS A 127 26.86 15.95 1.64
N GLN A 128 25.59 15.71 1.96
CA GLN A 128 24.99 16.10 3.23
C GLN A 128 25.49 15.27 4.41
N VAL A 129 25.79 13.98 4.18
CA VAL A 129 26.33 13.07 5.21
C VAL A 129 27.85 12.93 5.18
N ASN A 130 28.52 13.62 4.25
CA ASN A 130 29.97 13.56 4.03
C ASN A 130 30.51 12.12 3.84
N LEU A 131 29.81 11.31 3.04
CA LEU A 131 30.21 9.93 2.71
C LEU A 131 30.36 9.77 1.20
N THR A 132 31.39 9.03 0.77
CA THR A 132 31.65 8.71 -0.65
C THR A 132 31.16 7.32 -1.05
N ALA A 133 30.73 6.50 -0.09
CA ALA A 133 30.21 5.16 -0.33
C ALA A 133 28.85 5.21 -1.05
N GLU A 134 28.51 4.13 -1.76
CA GLU A 134 27.17 3.94 -2.31
C GLU A 134 26.16 3.87 -1.15
N LEU A 135 25.10 4.68 -1.20
CA LEU A 135 24.06 4.76 -0.16
C LEU A 135 22.72 4.27 -0.71
N ALA A 136 21.94 3.65 0.16
CA ALA A 136 20.57 3.23 -0.13
C ALA A 136 19.69 3.43 1.12
N ILE A 137 18.37 3.39 0.94
CA ILE A 137 17.42 3.41 2.05
C ILE A 137 16.81 2.03 2.19
N ASN A 138 16.97 1.42 3.36
CA ASN A 138 16.33 0.16 3.71
C ASN A 138 15.02 0.45 4.45
N VAL A 139 13.89 0.11 3.82
CA VAL A 139 12.55 0.26 4.40
C VAL A 139 12.10 -1.10 4.94
N SER A 140 11.64 -1.15 6.20
CA SER A 140 11.26 -2.41 6.82
C SER A 140 10.01 -3.01 6.17
N ARG A 141 9.88 -4.34 6.17
CA ARG A 141 8.66 -5.02 5.70
C ARG A 141 7.39 -4.48 6.36
N GLU A 142 7.47 -4.13 7.64
CA GLU A 142 6.34 -3.63 8.43
C GLU A 142 5.75 -2.34 7.85
N VAL A 143 6.58 -1.44 7.31
CA VAL A 143 6.11 -0.22 6.65
C VAL A 143 5.25 -0.55 5.41
N TYR A 144 5.72 -1.47 4.57
CA TYR A 144 4.96 -1.92 3.40
C TYR A 144 3.66 -2.62 3.81
N CYS A 145 3.70 -3.51 4.81
CA CYS A 145 2.51 -4.20 5.31
C CYS A 145 1.48 -3.21 5.86
N ARG A 146 1.91 -2.22 6.64
CA ARG A 146 1.02 -1.19 7.21
C ARG A 146 0.38 -0.33 6.12
N LEU A 147 1.14 0.05 5.09
CA LEU A 147 0.62 0.77 3.92
C LEU A 147 -0.46 -0.05 3.22
N LEU A 148 -0.15 -1.30 2.84
CA LEU A 148 -1.09 -2.18 2.15
C LEU A 148 -2.33 -2.47 3.00
N LYS A 149 -2.16 -2.71 4.30
CA LYS A 149 -3.27 -2.86 5.25
C LYS A 149 -4.14 -1.60 5.31
N THR A 150 -3.55 -0.41 5.22
CA THR A 150 -4.30 0.86 5.19
C THR A 150 -5.20 0.93 3.94
N VAL A 151 -4.70 0.54 2.77
CA VAL A 151 -5.50 0.48 1.53
C VAL A 151 -6.62 -0.54 1.64
N ARG A 152 -6.33 -1.74 2.14
CA ARG A 152 -7.33 -2.81 2.41
C ARG A 152 -8.41 -2.36 3.40
N ALA A 153 -8.01 -1.74 4.51
CA ALA A 153 -8.90 -1.18 5.52
C ALA A 153 -9.80 -0.08 4.94
N SER A 154 -9.25 0.79 4.09
CA SER A 154 -10.01 1.86 3.44
C SER A 154 -11.10 1.30 2.54
N LEU A 155 -10.76 0.30 1.73
CA LEU A 155 -11.71 -0.46 0.91
C LEU A 155 -12.78 -1.12 1.78
N TYR A 156 -12.39 -1.79 2.86
CA TYR A 156 -13.32 -2.44 3.78
C TYR A 156 -14.33 -1.43 4.35
N LEU A 157 -13.86 -0.30 4.87
CA LEU A 157 -14.73 0.75 5.41
C LEU A 157 -15.70 1.32 4.38
N TRP A 158 -15.23 1.52 3.13
CA TRP A 158 -16.09 1.95 2.04
C TRP A 158 -17.15 0.90 1.69
N THR A 159 -16.76 -0.37 1.57
CA THR A 159 -17.68 -1.49 1.30
C THR A 159 -18.73 -1.63 2.41
N ARG A 160 -18.34 -1.48 3.68
CA ARG A 160 -19.27 -1.43 4.83
C ARG A 160 -20.28 -0.29 4.71
N ALA A 161 -19.81 0.92 4.39
CA ALA A 161 -20.70 2.07 4.22
C ALA A 161 -21.70 1.86 3.07
N LEU A 162 -21.30 1.22 1.97
CA LEU A 162 -22.23 0.83 0.89
C LEU A 162 -23.28 -0.18 1.38
N ALA A 163 -22.86 -1.19 2.13
CA ALA A 163 -23.77 -2.20 2.69
C ALA A 163 -24.79 -1.58 3.66
N GLU A 164 -24.36 -0.64 4.51
CA GLU A 164 -25.23 0.11 5.44
C GLU A 164 -26.29 0.97 4.73
N GLN A 165 -26.05 1.39 3.49
CA GLN A 165 -27.02 2.09 2.64
C GLN A 165 -27.97 1.15 1.88
N GLY A 166 -27.88 -0.16 2.15
CA GLY A 166 -28.73 -1.20 1.57
C GLY A 166 -28.29 -1.70 0.20
N LEU A 167 -27.04 -1.45 -0.21
CA LEU A 167 -26.47 -1.99 -1.46
C LEU A 167 -25.91 -3.42 -1.32
N SER A 168 -26.29 -4.14 -0.26
CA SER A 168 -25.93 -5.55 -0.06
C SER A 168 -26.60 -6.46 -1.11
N GLY A 169 -25.97 -7.60 -1.42
CA GLY A 169 -26.49 -8.62 -2.34
C GLY A 169 -25.81 -8.64 -3.72
N GLU A 170 -26.21 -9.59 -4.57
CA GLU A 170 -25.67 -9.72 -5.93
C GLU A 170 -26.32 -8.72 -6.88
N HIS A 171 -25.58 -7.66 -7.21
CA HIS A 171 -26.02 -6.62 -8.14
C HIS A 171 -25.18 -6.65 -9.41
N ASN A 172 -25.83 -6.88 -10.55
CA ASN A 172 -25.19 -6.75 -11.86
C ASN A 172 -25.26 -5.31 -12.41
N HIS A 173 -26.14 -4.48 -11.85
CA HIS A 173 -26.29 -3.06 -12.20
C HIS A 173 -26.91 -2.28 -11.03
N TYR A 174 -26.67 -0.97 -10.97
CA TYR A 174 -27.31 -0.06 -10.00
C TYR A 174 -28.19 0.96 -10.72
N SER A 175 -29.39 1.15 -10.20
CA SER A 175 -30.36 2.16 -10.64
C SER A 175 -29.87 3.59 -10.36
N ALA A 176 -30.55 4.59 -10.91
CA ALA A 176 -30.24 5.99 -10.63
C ALA A 176 -30.49 6.35 -9.15
N GLU A 177 -31.55 5.81 -8.55
CA GLU A 177 -31.91 6.06 -7.15
C GLU A 177 -30.88 5.46 -6.18
N GLU A 178 -30.43 4.24 -6.43
CA GLU A 178 -29.38 3.58 -5.65
C GLU A 178 -28.07 4.37 -5.69
N ARG A 179 -27.65 4.80 -6.88
CA ARG A 179 -26.44 5.63 -7.05
C ARG A 179 -26.57 6.97 -6.32
N ALA A 180 -27.73 7.61 -6.40
CA ALA A 180 -27.97 8.87 -5.70
C ALA A 180 -27.88 8.71 -4.18
N ARG A 181 -28.37 7.59 -3.63
CA ARG A 181 -28.32 7.30 -2.18
C ARG A 181 -26.89 7.24 -1.63
N VAL A 182 -25.94 6.77 -2.43
CA VAL A 182 -24.55 6.58 -1.99
C VAL A 182 -23.56 7.59 -2.57
N ALA A 183 -24.03 8.61 -3.29
CA ALA A 183 -23.15 9.59 -3.93
C ALA A 183 -22.21 10.29 -2.93
N GLU A 184 -22.68 10.57 -1.72
CA GLU A 184 -21.87 11.16 -0.63
C GLU A 184 -20.73 10.27 -0.14
N LEU A 185 -20.78 8.96 -0.46
CA LEU A 185 -19.73 8.00 -0.12
C LEU A 185 -18.56 8.03 -1.12
N ASP A 186 -18.60 8.84 -2.20
CA ASP A 186 -17.50 9.03 -3.15
C ASP A 186 -16.39 9.94 -2.59
N ARG A 187 -15.82 9.55 -1.45
CA ARG A 187 -14.85 10.34 -0.68
C ARG A 187 -13.71 9.45 -0.16
N PRO A 188 -12.76 9.04 -1.01
CA PRO A 188 -11.69 8.11 -0.61
C PRO A 188 -10.90 8.62 0.61
N ASP A 189 -10.74 9.93 0.72
CA ASP A 189 -10.05 10.61 1.81
C ASP A 189 -10.69 10.52 3.19
N HIS A 190 -12.00 10.34 3.23
CA HIS A 190 -12.69 9.99 4.46
C HIS A 190 -12.27 8.60 4.95
N TYR A 191 -12.23 7.61 4.05
CA TYR A 191 -11.97 6.22 4.42
C TYR A 191 -10.51 5.95 4.76
N TRP A 192 -9.56 6.47 3.99
CA TRP A 192 -8.16 6.22 4.33
C TRP A 192 -7.70 6.96 5.58
N ARG A 193 -8.24 8.14 5.89
CA ARG A 193 -7.97 8.81 7.18
C ARG A 193 -8.51 7.99 8.34
N ARG A 194 -9.74 7.48 8.20
CA ARG A 194 -10.36 6.62 9.20
C ARG A 194 -9.58 5.31 9.37
N ALA A 195 -9.17 4.68 8.27
CA ALA A 195 -8.33 3.49 8.27
C ALA A 195 -7.02 3.72 9.03
N MET A 196 -6.34 4.86 8.81
CA MET A 196 -5.12 5.19 9.56
C MET A 196 -5.36 5.33 11.07
N ALA A 197 -6.50 5.88 11.48
CA ALA A 197 -6.84 6.09 12.89
C ALA A 197 -7.26 4.79 13.60
N GLU A 198 -7.96 3.90 12.89
CA GLU A 198 -8.58 2.70 13.47
C GLU A 198 -7.87 1.40 13.05
N LEU A 199 -6.71 1.47 12.39
CA LEU A 199 -6.09 0.37 11.64
C LEU A 199 -5.98 -0.94 12.42
N GLU A 200 -5.55 -0.87 13.69
CA GLU A 200 -5.33 -2.04 14.53
C GLU A 200 -6.62 -2.66 15.07
N SER A 201 -7.74 -1.93 15.03
CA SER A 201 -9.04 -2.38 15.49
C SER A 201 -9.90 -3.00 14.38
N LEU A 202 -9.52 -2.78 13.12
CA LEU A 202 -10.26 -3.28 11.97
C LEU A 202 -9.96 -4.76 11.72
N PRO A 203 -10.96 -5.57 11.30
CA PRO A 203 -10.80 -7.00 11.10
C PRO A 203 -10.03 -7.39 9.83
N VAL A 204 -9.35 -6.44 9.18
CA VAL A 204 -8.63 -6.69 7.93
C VAL A 204 -7.27 -7.33 8.20
N PRO A 205 -6.92 -8.42 7.50
CA PRO A 205 -5.64 -9.10 7.72
C PRO A 205 -4.47 -8.34 7.11
N ASP A 206 -3.29 -8.52 7.73
CA ASP A 206 -2.01 -8.08 7.17
C ASP A 206 -1.65 -8.89 5.91
N VAL A 207 -0.66 -8.40 5.16
CA VAL A 207 -0.08 -9.20 4.06
C VAL A 207 0.66 -10.39 4.66
N ARG A 208 0.27 -11.61 4.23
CA ARG A 208 0.86 -12.86 4.71
C ARG A 208 2.36 -12.92 4.43
N GLU A 209 3.09 -13.63 5.27
CA GLU A 209 4.42 -14.11 4.91
C GLU A 209 4.29 -15.30 3.96
N ALA A 210 5.07 -15.31 2.87
CA ALA A 210 5.15 -16.50 2.02
C ALA A 210 5.65 -17.69 2.85
N GLY A 211 5.00 -18.85 2.72
CA GLY A 211 5.43 -20.08 3.40
C GLY A 211 6.79 -20.55 2.85
N LEU A 212 7.54 -21.34 3.63
CA LEU A 212 8.84 -21.89 3.20
C LEU A 212 8.75 -22.62 1.85
N LEU A 213 7.64 -23.33 1.60
CA LEU A 213 7.40 -24.11 0.38
C LEU A 213 7.02 -23.25 -0.83
N GLU A 214 6.20 -22.21 -0.66
CA GLU A 214 5.84 -21.28 -1.74
C GLU A 214 7.07 -20.51 -2.27
N ARG A 215 8.05 -20.26 -1.39
CA ARG A 215 9.32 -19.60 -1.74
C ARG A 215 10.27 -20.50 -2.54
N LEU A 216 10.21 -21.82 -2.36
CA LEU A 216 11.09 -22.78 -3.03
C LEU A 216 10.55 -23.23 -4.39
N PHE A 217 9.24 -23.27 -4.57
CA PHE A 217 8.61 -23.82 -5.76
C PHE A 217 7.90 -22.80 -6.64
N GLY A 218 7.86 -21.53 -6.23
CA GLY A 218 7.00 -20.53 -6.88
C GLY A 218 5.52 -20.89 -6.72
N ARG A 219 4.62 -19.94 -6.98
CA ARG A 219 3.20 -20.28 -7.07
C ARG A 219 3.02 -21.28 -8.22
N ALA A 220 2.78 -22.55 -7.91
CA ALA A 220 2.10 -23.45 -8.82
C ALA A 220 0.61 -23.07 -8.78
N GLY A 221 0.16 -22.31 -9.78
CA GLY A 221 -1.21 -21.80 -9.90
C GLY A 221 -1.28 -20.60 -10.80
#